data_AF-A0A7Y6K138-F1
#
_entry.id   AF-A0A7Y6K138-F1
#
_cell.length_a   1.000
_cell.length_b   1.000
_cell.length_c   1.000
_cell.angle_alpha   90.00
_cell.angle_beta   90.00
_cell.angle_gamma   90.00
#
_symmetry.space_group_name_H-M   'P 1'
#
loop_
_entity.id
_entity.type
_entity.pdbx_description
1 polymer ?
#
loop_
_entity_poly.entity_id
_entity_poly.type
_entity_poly.pdbx_seq_one_letter_code
_entity_poly.pdbx_strand_id
1 'polypeptide(L)'
;MTASNFDPHGRDLNAGYFFKQSAEDYAAARCCLLNGLFPGFVMAEQAVEKLIKAFILFMDPGFKPKGKKGHDLARLIEVLHSHYGHISLAPYEKTIELLQSSYDGRYPDSGSDSLAHMTSQLHDVDELYVYLLDQSPITGELRYKIGAWPYLYAAYFGMTNMPDPKWMMLNNLAAIRLLTQRPIPANIQRWKDAHDRTGSA
;
A
#
# COMPACT_ATOMS: atom_id res chain seq x y z
N MET A 1 -25.01 9.19 5.20
CA MET A 1 -24.32 8.53 4.07
C MET A 1 -24.27 7.05 4.41
N THR A 2 -25.10 6.25 3.75
CA THR A 2 -25.15 4.79 3.95
C THR A 2 -23.84 4.17 3.47
N ALA A 3 -23.18 3.40 4.34
CA ALA A 3 -21.98 2.64 3.99
C ALA A 3 -22.26 1.81 2.74
N SER A 4 -21.60 2.16 1.64
CA SER A 4 -21.66 1.44 0.37
C SER A 4 -21.11 0.05 0.59
N ASN A 5 -21.95 -0.97 0.36
CA ASN A 5 -21.53 -2.37 0.38
C ASN A 5 -20.58 -2.58 -0.80
N PHE A 6 -19.28 -2.58 -0.52
CA PHE A 6 -18.27 -3.03 -1.45
C PHE A 6 -18.53 -4.50 -1.80
N ASP A 7 -18.77 -4.75 -3.09
CA ASP A 7 -18.96 -6.06 -3.66
C ASP A 7 -17.71 -6.41 -4.49
N PRO A 8 -16.95 -7.47 -4.15
CA PRO A 8 -15.83 -7.93 -4.96
C PRO A 8 -16.25 -8.38 -6.37
N HIS A 9 -17.55 -8.48 -6.65
CA HIS A 9 -18.16 -8.73 -7.97
C HIS A 9 -19.09 -7.61 -8.45
N GLY A 10 -19.10 -6.45 -7.77
CA GLY A 10 -19.98 -5.30 -8.06
C GLY A 10 -19.22 -4.00 -8.33
N ARG A 11 -19.89 -2.85 -8.18
CA ARG A 11 -19.50 -1.55 -8.79
C ARG A 11 -18.08 -1.04 -8.49
N ASP A 12 -17.41 -1.50 -7.44
CA ASP A 12 -16.05 -1.06 -7.06
C ASP A 12 -14.95 -2.10 -7.27
N LEU A 13 -15.16 -3.06 -8.18
CA LEU A 13 -14.14 -3.99 -8.68
C LEU A 13 -12.79 -3.30 -8.90
N ASN A 14 -12.80 -2.12 -9.52
CA ASN A 14 -11.59 -1.35 -9.81
C ASN A 14 -10.86 -0.92 -8.53
N ALA A 15 -11.55 -0.36 -7.53
CA ALA A 15 -10.91 0.03 -6.27
C ALA A 15 -10.26 -1.18 -5.58
N GLY A 16 -10.96 -2.33 -5.57
CA GLY A 16 -10.41 -3.60 -5.07
C GLY A 16 -9.13 -4.03 -5.77
N TYR A 17 -9.09 -3.97 -7.11
CA TYR A 17 -7.88 -4.26 -7.89
C TYR A 17 -6.74 -3.31 -7.55
N PHE A 18 -7.01 -2.01 -7.39
CA PHE A 18 -5.99 -1.03 -7.01
C PHE A 18 -5.45 -1.28 -5.60
N PHE A 19 -6.29 -1.61 -4.62
CA PHE A 19 -5.83 -2.03 -3.29
C PHE A 19 -4.93 -3.27 -3.37
N LYS A 20 -5.33 -4.28 -4.14
CA LYS A 20 -4.55 -5.50 -4.31
C LYS A 20 -3.18 -5.22 -4.97
N GLN A 21 -3.16 -4.52 -6.11
CA GLN A 21 -1.93 -4.20 -6.83
C GLN A 21 -1.00 -3.31 -6.01
N SER A 22 -1.55 -2.34 -5.29
CA SER A 22 -0.81 -1.52 -4.33
C SER A 22 -0.05 -2.40 -3.32
N ALA A 23 -0.69 -3.44 -2.79
CA ALA A 23 -0.04 -4.35 -1.85
C ALA A 23 1.06 -5.19 -2.53
N GLU A 24 0.79 -5.74 -3.72
CA GLU A 24 1.78 -6.51 -4.48
C GLU A 24 3.02 -5.67 -4.81
N ASP A 25 2.81 -4.44 -5.28
CA ASP A 25 3.88 -3.49 -5.58
C ASP A 25 4.66 -3.08 -4.33
N TYR A 26 4.00 -2.90 -3.18
CA TYR A 26 4.67 -2.60 -1.93
C TYR A 26 5.55 -3.77 -1.46
N ALA A 27 5.06 -5.01 -1.53
CA ALA A 27 5.87 -6.19 -1.22
C ALA A 27 7.10 -6.28 -2.14
N ALA A 28 6.89 -6.05 -3.44
CA ALA A 28 7.95 -6.08 -4.44
C ALA A 28 8.99 -4.95 -4.21
N ALA A 29 8.52 -3.75 -3.88
CA ALA A 29 9.35 -2.59 -3.54
C ALA A 29 10.27 -2.91 -2.35
N ARG A 30 9.69 -3.43 -1.26
CA ARG A 30 10.44 -3.84 -0.08
C ARG A 30 11.46 -4.93 -0.41
N CYS A 31 11.05 -5.96 -1.15
CA CYS A 31 11.93 -7.02 -1.59
C CYS A 31 13.15 -6.45 -2.34
N CYS A 32 12.92 -5.54 -3.29
CA CYS A 32 14.00 -4.89 -4.04
C CYS A 32 14.93 -4.08 -3.13
N LEU A 33 14.37 -3.18 -2.31
CA LEU A 33 15.14 -2.26 -1.47
C LEU A 33 15.95 -2.99 -0.39
N LEU A 34 15.39 -4.03 0.22
CA LEU A 34 16.08 -4.88 1.19
C LEU A 34 17.24 -5.66 0.56
N ASN A 35 17.22 -5.88 -0.75
CA ASN A 35 18.31 -6.49 -1.53
C ASN A 35 19.19 -5.46 -2.24
N GLY A 36 19.09 -4.16 -1.89
CA GLY A 36 19.91 -3.10 -2.48
C GLY A 36 19.57 -2.74 -3.94
N LEU A 37 18.39 -3.14 -4.42
CA LEU A 37 17.93 -2.85 -5.78
C LEU A 37 17.08 -1.57 -5.79
N PHE A 38 17.65 -0.50 -6.34
CA PHE A 38 17.01 0.81 -6.45
C PHE A 38 15.72 0.89 -7.30
N PRO A 39 15.43 0.00 -8.26
CA PRO A 39 14.11 -0.07 -8.88
C PRO A 39 12.95 -0.24 -7.89
N GLY A 40 13.25 -0.68 -6.65
CA GLY A 40 12.27 -0.73 -5.57
C GLY A 40 11.63 0.63 -5.23
N PHE A 41 12.30 1.77 -5.46
CA PHE A 41 11.67 3.09 -5.28
C PHE A 41 10.60 3.39 -6.33
N VAL A 42 10.79 2.94 -7.58
CA VAL A 42 9.76 3.04 -8.63
C VAL A 42 8.55 2.19 -8.26
N MET A 43 8.77 0.99 -7.72
CA MET A 43 7.68 0.14 -7.23
C MET A 43 6.99 0.73 -5.99
N ALA A 44 7.73 1.38 -5.10
CA ALA A 44 7.17 2.06 -3.93
C ALA A 44 6.29 3.25 -4.33
N GLU A 45 6.72 4.05 -5.31
CA GLU A 45 5.90 5.10 -5.91
C GLU A 45 4.60 4.52 -6.44
N GLN A 46 4.71 3.47 -7.26
CA GLN A 46 3.57 2.80 -7.86
C GLN A 46 2.62 2.22 -6.82
N ALA A 47 3.15 1.71 -5.70
CA ALA A 47 2.35 1.21 -4.59
C ALA A 47 1.53 2.34 -3.95
N VAL A 48 2.18 3.46 -3.61
CA VAL A 48 1.52 4.63 -3.01
C VAL A 48 0.49 5.23 -3.98
N GLU A 49 0.85 5.39 -5.25
CA GLU A 49 -0.04 5.87 -6.31
C GLU A 49 -1.31 5.03 -6.41
N LYS A 50 -1.15 3.71 -6.49
CA LYS A 50 -2.28 2.79 -6.58
C LYS A 50 -3.12 2.77 -5.32
N LEU A 51 -2.50 2.90 -4.15
CA LEU A 51 -3.23 3.04 -2.89
C LEU A 51 -4.12 4.28 -2.91
N ILE A 52 -3.57 5.44 -3.27
CA ILE A 52 -4.33 6.70 -3.36
C ILE A 52 -5.44 6.60 -4.41
N LYS A 53 -5.18 6.00 -5.57
CA LYS A 53 -6.23 5.74 -6.57
C LYS A 53 -7.33 4.84 -6.03
N ALA A 54 -7.00 3.84 -5.21
CA ALA A 54 -7.98 2.98 -4.58
C ALA A 54 -8.90 3.78 -3.64
N PHE A 55 -8.36 4.75 -2.88
CA PHE A 55 -9.16 5.67 -2.07
C PHE A 55 -10.11 6.49 -2.93
N ILE A 56 -9.58 7.12 -3.99
CA ILE A 56 -10.38 7.98 -4.86
C ILE A 56 -11.49 7.17 -5.53
N LEU A 57 -11.17 6.00 -6.10
CA LEU A 57 -12.14 5.12 -6.74
C LEU A 57 -13.19 4.57 -5.76
N PHE A 58 -12.85 4.41 -4.49
CA PHE A 58 -13.82 3.99 -3.47
C PHE A 58 -14.88 5.08 -3.21
N MET A 59 -14.54 6.36 -3.36
CA MET A 59 -15.49 7.48 -3.20
C MET A 59 -16.14 7.91 -4.50
N ASP A 60 -15.38 7.91 -5.59
CA ASP A 60 -15.80 8.25 -6.93
C ASP A 60 -15.43 7.11 -7.90
N PRO A 61 -16.30 6.11 -8.05
CA PRO A 61 -16.08 4.99 -8.98
C PRO A 61 -16.01 5.43 -10.44
N GLY A 62 -16.48 6.65 -10.75
CA GLY A 62 -16.41 7.26 -12.07
C GLY A 62 -15.04 7.86 -12.40
N PHE A 63 -14.14 7.96 -11.41
CA PHE A 63 -12.80 8.50 -11.60
C PHE A 63 -12.02 7.67 -12.63
N LYS A 64 -11.53 8.34 -13.68
CA LYS A 64 -10.73 7.73 -14.74
C LYS A 64 -9.37 8.41 -14.81
N PRO A 65 -8.34 7.90 -14.12
CA PRO A 65 -6.99 8.41 -14.28
C PRO A 65 -6.52 8.04 -15.70
N LYS A 66 -6.39 9.02 -16.60
CA LYS A 66 -5.90 8.79 -17.98
C LYS A 66 -4.60 9.54 -18.22
N GLY A 67 -3.69 8.88 -18.96
CA GLY A 67 -2.46 9.47 -19.48
C GLY A 67 -1.49 9.92 -18.39
N LYS A 68 -0.63 10.91 -18.70
CA LYS A 68 0.39 11.43 -17.77
C LYS A 68 -0.18 11.89 -16.42
N LYS A 69 -1.40 12.48 -16.42
CA LYS A 69 -2.09 12.94 -15.20
C LYS A 69 -2.53 11.81 -14.27
N GLY A 70 -2.56 10.58 -14.77
CA GLY A 70 -2.83 9.40 -13.97
C GLY A 70 -1.66 8.98 -13.10
N HIS A 71 -0.45 9.47 -13.36
CA HIS A 71 0.78 9.06 -12.66
C HIS A 71 1.47 10.20 -11.90
N ASP A 72 0.71 11.28 -11.66
CA ASP A 72 1.18 12.46 -10.95
C ASP A 72 0.71 12.36 -9.49
N LEU A 73 1.63 12.01 -8.58
CA LEU A 73 1.31 11.84 -7.16
C LEU A 73 0.79 13.13 -6.55
N ALA A 74 1.37 14.29 -6.87
CA ALA A 74 0.94 15.57 -6.33
C ALA A 74 -0.53 15.82 -6.69
N ARG A 75 -0.89 15.60 -7.96
CA ARG A 75 -2.29 15.74 -8.40
C ARG A 75 -3.22 14.73 -7.73
N LEU A 76 -2.79 13.49 -7.55
CA LEU A 76 -3.60 12.47 -6.87
C LEU A 76 -3.81 12.81 -5.38
N ILE A 77 -2.81 13.39 -4.73
CA ILE A 77 -2.90 13.85 -3.34
C ILE A 77 -3.88 15.03 -3.20
N GLU A 78 -3.89 15.98 -4.14
CA GLU A 78 -4.90 17.05 -4.16
C GLU A 78 -6.32 16.48 -4.23
N VAL A 79 -6.55 15.49 -5.10
CA VAL A 79 -7.85 14.82 -5.24
C VAL A 79 -8.17 14.04 -3.96
N LEU A 80 -7.21 13.33 -3.38
CA LEU A 80 -7.37 12.63 -2.11
C LEU A 80 -7.84 13.60 -1.01
N HIS A 81 -7.15 14.71 -0.80
CA HIS A 81 -7.53 15.70 0.22
C HIS A 81 -8.91 16.32 -0.03
N SER A 82 -9.35 16.44 -1.28
CA SER A 82 -10.70 16.92 -1.59
C SER A 82 -11.82 15.98 -1.11
N HIS A 83 -11.54 14.67 -1.00
CA HIS A 83 -12.48 13.67 -0.48
C HIS A 83 -12.20 13.27 0.98
N TYR A 84 -10.93 13.36 1.40
CA TYR A 84 -10.40 12.86 2.67
C TYR A 84 -9.56 13.91 3.39
N GLY A 85 -10.11 15.10 3.64
CA GLY A 85 -9.39 16.23 4.24
C GLY A 85 -8.82 16.00 5.66
N HIS A 86 -9.14 14.87 6.30
CA HIS A 86 -8.55 14.48 7.59
C HIS A 86 -7.21 13.75 7.43
N ILE A 87 -6.90 13.23 6.25
CA ILE A 87 -5.63 12.57 5.97
C ILE A 87 -4.59 13.67 5.76
N SER A 88 -3.50 13.61 6.54
CA SER A 88 -2.41 14.57 6.44
C SER A 88 -1.15 13.87 5.95
N LEU A 89 -0.66 14.31 4.78
CA LEU A 89 0.58 13.81 4.19
C LEU A 89 1.78 14.76 4.36
N ALA A 90 1.59 15.88 5.08
CA ALA A 90 2.65 16.84 5.34
C ALA A 90 3.93 16.21 5.97
N PRO A 91 3.84 15.24 6.91
CA PRO A 91 5.03 14.58 7.45
C PRO A 91 5.84 13.77 6.43
N TYR A 92 5.26 13.44 5.27
CA TYR A 92 5.82 12.55 4.26
C TYR A 92 6.20 13.26 2.96
N GLU A 93 6.17 14.60 2.92
CA GLU A 93 6.41 15.40 1.71
C GLU A 93 7.72 15.00 1.01
N LYS A 94 8.83 14.93 1.74
CA LYS A 94 10.13 14.50 1.19
C LYS A 94 10.13 13.08 0.64
N THR A 95 9.39 12.18 1.28
CA THR A 95 9.24 10.80 0.81
C THR A 95 8.46 10.78 -0.49
N ILE A 96 7.38 11.57 -0.59
CA ILE A 96 6.58 11.69 -1.80
C ILE A 96 7.40 12.30 -2.96
N GLU A 97 8.20 13.34 -2.70
CA GLU A 97 9.12 13.93 -3.67
C GLU A 97 10.17 12.91 -4.16
N LEU A 98 10.74 12.14 -3.24
CA LEU A 98 11.67 11.05 -3.58
C LEU A 98 11.00 10.00 -4.48
N LEU A 99 9.78 9.57 -4.15
CA LEU A 99 9.05 8.57 -4.93
C LEU A 99 8.72 9.09 -6.33
N GLN A 100 8.18 10.30 -6.44
CA GLN A 100 7.85 10.92 -7.73
C GLN A 100 9.11 11.08 -8.60
N SER A 101 10.21 11.61 -8.03
CA SER A 101 11.47 11.79 -8.76
C SER A 101 12.08 10.45 -9.19
N SER A 102 11.97 9.41 -8.38
CA SER A 102 12.41 8.05 -8.73
C SER A 102 11.62 7.51 -9.92
N TYR A 103 10.30 7.72 -9.94
CA TYR A 103 9.45 7.30 -11.05
C TYR A 103 9.77 8.07 -12.33
N ASP A 104 9.89 9.40 -12.26
CA ASP A 104 10.22 10.24 -13.42
C ASP A 104 11.62 9.94 -13.97
N GLY A 105 12.56 9.63 -13.08
CA GLY A 105 13.95 9.26 -13.36
C GLY A 105 14.17 7.82 -13.86
N ARG A 106 13.11 7.02 -14.01
CA ARG A 106 13.26 5.57 -14.27
C ARG A 106 13.90 5.22 -15.62
N TYR A 107 13.94 6.16 -16.56
CA TYR A 107 14.52 5.92 -17.88
C TYR A 107 15.85 6.65 -18.05
N PRO A 108 16.86 6.04 -18.71
CA PRO A 108 18.18 6.67 -18.87
C PRO A 108 18.20 7.99 -19.64
N ASP A 109 17.15 8.26 -20.42
CA ASP A 109 16.95 9.50 -21.18
C ASP A 109 16.18 10.58 -20.41
N SER A 110 15.77 10.28 -19.17
CA SER A 110 15.19 11.29 -18.29
C SER A 110 16.28 12.24 -17.80
N GLY A 111 16.08 13.55 -17.98
CA GLY A 111 17.02 14.57 -17.50
C GLY A 111 17.05 14.74 -15.97
N SER A 112 16.30 13.92 -15.25
CA SER A 112 16.22 13.87 -13.80
C SER A 112 17.24 12.86 -13.28
N ASP A 113 18.44 13.33 -12.96
CA ASP A 113 19.41 12.54 -12.22
C ASP A 113 18.85 12.32 -10.81
N SER A 114 18.55 11.07 -10.47
CA SER A 114 17.76 10.77 -9.27
C SER A 114 18.49 11.23 -8.01
N LEU A 115 17.75 11.73 -7.02
CA LEU A 115 18.25 11.98 -5.67
C LEU A 115 19.10 10.79 -5.20
N ALA A 116 20.11 11.02 -4.36
CA ALA A 116 20.91 9.93 -3.81
C ALA A 116 20.00 8.92 -3.11
N HIS A 117 19.82 7.75 -3.74
CA HIS A 117 18.99 6.68 -3.20
C HIS A 117 19.75 5.97 -2.10
N MET A 118 19.16 5.92 -0.90
CA MET A 118 19.70 5.17 0.20
C MET A 118 18.66 4.16 0.66
N THR A 119 19.07 2.91 0.87
CA THR A 119 18.19 1.87 1.43
C THR A 119 17.64 2.25 2.80
N SER A 120 18.30 3.16 3.52
CA SER A 120 17.80 3.74 4.76
C SER A 120 16.47 4.49 4.60
N GLN A 121 16.14 4.98 3.40
CA GLN A 121 14.87 5.65 3.10
C GLN A 121 13.69 4.67 3.01
N LEU A 122 13.94 3.35 3.02
CA LEU A 122 12.88 2.34 3.08
C LEU A 122 11.98 2.56 4.31
N HIS A 123 12.55 2.96 5.44
CA HIS A 123 11.77 3.26 6.64
C HIS A 123 10.70 4.34 6.37
N ASP A 124 11.06 5.41 5.66
CA ASP A 124 10.13 6.51 5.40
C ASP A 124 9.04 6.11 4.40
N VAL A 125 9.37 5.23 3.45
CA VAL A 125 8.40 4.59 2.54
C VAL A 125 7.41 3.73 3.35
N ASP A 126 7.91 3.00 4.34
CA ASP A 126 7.08 2.16 5.20
C ASP A 126 6.11 2.98 6.03
N GLU A 127 6.58 4.04 6.67
CA GLU A 127 5.73 4.94 7.44
C GLU A 127 4.61 5.52 6.58
N LEU A 128 4.94 6.05 5.38
CA LEU A 128 3.96 6.60 4.45
C LEU A 128 2.93 5.56 4.02
N TYR A 129 3.38 4.39 3.56
CA TYR A 129 2.48 3.37 3.02
C TYR A 129 1.59 2.78 4.11
N VAL A 130 2.15 2.48 5.28
CA VAL A 130 1.41 1.93 6.42
C VAL A 130 0.44 2.97 6.99
N TYR A 131 0.84 4.25 7.05
CA TYR A 131 -0.06 5.33 7.43
C TYR A 131 -1.26 5.42 6.49
N LEU A 132 -1.03 5.48 5.17
CA LEU A 132 -2.11 5.47 4.17
C LEU A 132 -2.98 4.22 4.30
N LEU A 133 -2.40 3.03 4.40
CA LEU A 133 -3.15 1.79 4.61
C LEU A 133 -4.05 1.88 5.87
N ASP A 134 -3.56 2.53 6.92
CA ASP A 134 -4.33 2.70 8.13
C ASP A 134 -5.46 3.73 8.00
N GLN A 135 -5.31 4.71 7.11
CA GLN A 135 -6.39 5.65 6.76
C GLN A 135 -7.38 5.08 5.73
N SER A 136 -7.18 3.84 5.24
CA SER A 136 -8.01 3.29 4.15
C SER A 136 -9.51 3.34 4.44
N PRO A 137 -10.35 3.72 3.46
CA PRO A 137 -11.80 3.77 3.64
C PRO A 137 -12.45 2.37 3.73
N ILE A 138 -11.67 1.31 3.54
CA ILE A 138 -12.16 -0.06 3.69
C ILE A 138 -12.42 -0.33 5.17
N THR A 139 -13.66 -0.66 5.51
CA THR A 139 -14.11 -0.91 6.88
C THR A 139 -14.55 -2.37 7.09
N GLY A 140 -14.75 -2.73 8.35
CA GLY A 140 -15.27 -4.05 8.73
C GLY A 140 -14.36 -5.21 8.33
N GLU A 141 -14.96 -6.38 8.07
CA GLU A 141 -14.21 -7.58 7.69
C GLU A 141 -13.48 -7.44 6.35
N LEU A 142 -13.99 -6.60 5.46
CA LEU A 142 -13.44 -6.44 4.12
C LEU A 142 -12.01 -5.93 4.15
N ARG A 143 -11.68 -5.07 5.12
CA ARG A 143 -10.34 -4.53 5.33
C ARG A 143 -9.29 -5.63 5.39
N TYR A 144 -9.67 -6.80 5.91
CA TYR A 144 -8.78 -7.93 6.10
C TYR A 144 -8.78 -8.92 4.94
N LYS A 145 -9.63 -8.73 3.92
CA LYS A 145 -9.77 -9.61 2.75
C LYS A 145 -9.09 -9.08 1.50
N ILE A 146 -8.82 -7.77 1.44
CA ILE A 146 -8.22 -7.10 0.28
C ILE A 146 -7.06 -6.18 0.70
N GLY A 147 -6.24 -5.78 -0.26
CA GLY A 147 -5.13 -4.86 -0.02
C GLY A 147 -4.00 -5.47 0.79
N ALA A 148 -3.32 -4.64 1.59
CA ALA A 148 -2.10 -5.04 2.29
C ALA A 148 -2.34 -5.79 3.63
N TRP A 149 -3.51 -5.62 4.25
CA TRP A 149 -3.83 -6.27 5.54
C TRP A 149 -3.74 -7.81 5.53
N PRO A 150 -4.28 -8.54 4.54
CA PRO A 150 -4.09 -9.99 4.47
C PRO A 150 -2.61 -10.39 4.49
N TYR A 151 -1.77 -9.68 3.74
CA TYR A 151 -0.33 -9.97 3.66
C TYR A 151 0.39 -9.64 4.98
N LEU A 152 0.06 -8.51 5.60
CA LEU A 152 0.61 -8.12 6.90
C LEU A 152 0.29 -9.14 8.00
N TYR A 153 -0.96 -9.58 8.11
CA TYR A 153 -1.32 -10.58 9.11
C TYR A 153 -0.76 -11.97 8.79
N ALA A 154 -0.73 -12.37 7.51
CA ALA A 154 -0.07 -13.62 7.13
C ALA A 154 1.40 -13.62 7.56
N ALA A 155 2.14 -12.54 7.27
CA ALA A 155 3.52 -12.38 7.70
C ALA A 155 3.67 -12.36 9.22
N TYR A 156 2.79 -11.63 9.93
CA TYR A 156 2.82 -11.51 11.39
C TYR A 156 2.62 -12.86 12.10
N PHE A 157 1.83 -13.76 11.53
CA PHE A 157 1.64 -15.12 12.04
C PHE A 157 2.61 -16.15 11.45
N GLY A 158 3.58 -15.74 10.62
CA GLY A 158 4.51 -16.66 9.98
C GLY A 158 3.85 -17.60 8.95
N MET A 159 2.68 -17.22 8.42
CA MET A 159 1.96 -18.00 7.42
C MET A 159 2.56 -17.74 6.03
N THR A 160 2.80 -18.79 5.26
CA THR A 160 3.25 -18.67 3.87
C THR A 160 2.06 -18.37 2.95
N ASN A 161 2.16 -17.31 2.16
CA ASN A 161 1.23 -16.99 1.07
C ASN A 161 2.02 -16.47 -0.14
N MET A 162 1.39 -16.31 -1.31
CA MET A 162 2.01 -15.69 -2.48
C MET A 162 1.34 -14.35 -2.82
N PRO A 163 2.12 -13.26 -3.05
CA PRO A 163 3.57 -13.15 -2.87
C PRO A 163 4.04 -13.37 -1.43
N ASP A 164 5.31 -13.73 -1.25
CA ASP A 164 5.90 -14.06 0.06
C ASP A 164 5.68 -12.89 1.04
N PRO A 165 4.81 -13.06 2.04
CA PRO A 165 4.38 -11.97 2.88
C PRO A 165 5.52 -11.53 3.82
N LYS A 166 6.60 -12.32 3.99
CA LYS A 166 7.73 -11.94 4.85
C LYS A 166 8.30 -10.58 4.48
N TRP A 167 8.29 -10.24 3.19
CA TRP A 167 8.85 -8.97 2.73
C TRP A 167 8.10 -7.79 3.30
N MET A 168 6.79 -7.92 3.55
CA MET A 168 5.97 -6.87 4.15
C MET A 168 6.35 -6.56 5.60
N MET A 169 6.92 -7.52 6.34
CA MET A 169 7.18 -7.38 7.77
C MET A 169 8.66 -7.30 8.13
N LEU A 170 9.56 -7.82 7.30
CA LEU A 170 11.00 -7.86 7.60
C LEU A 170 11.56 -6.45 7.83
N ASN A 171 11.89 -6.13 9.09
CA ASN A 171 12.31 -4.81 9.55
C ASN A 171 11.28 -3.68 9.36
N ASN A 172 9.98 -4.00 9.19
CA ASN A 172 8.91 -3.00 9.05
C ASN A 172 8.39 -2.53 10.41
N LEU A 173 9.05 -1.54 11.02
CA LEU A 173 8.60 -1.02 12.32
C LEU A 173 7.21 -0.39 12.27
N ALA A 174 6.85 0.28 11.17
CA ALA A 174 5.54 0.89 11.00
C ALA A 174 4.42 -0.16 11.06
N ALA A 175 4.57 -1.26 10.30
CA ALA A 175 3.60 -2.36 10.31
C ALA A 175 3.57 -3.10 11.65
N ILE A 176 4.74 -3.37 12.26
CA ILE A 176 4.79 -4.00 13.58
C ILE A 176 4.00 -3.18 14.60
N ARG A 177 4.23 -1.85 14.66
CA ARG A 177 3.48 -0.98 15.56
C ARG A 177 1.98 -1.00 15.26
N LEU A 178 1.61 -0.91 13.98
CA LEU A 178 0.20 -0.96 13.57
C LEU A 178 -0.52 -2.23 14.04
N LEU A 179 0.13 -3.40 13.92
CA LEU A 179 -0.47 -4.69 14.29
C LEU A 179 -0.50 -4.92 15.80
N THR A 180 0.59 -4.59 16.50
CA THR A 180 0.73 -4.83 17.95
C THR A 180 -0.11 -3.90 18.82
N GLN A 181 -0.46 -2.71 18.32
CA GLN A 181 -1.30 -1.75 19.04
C GLN A 181 -2.81 -2.05 18.92
N ARG A 182 -3.18 -3.15 18.25
CA ARG A 182 -4.58 -3.47 17.94
C ARG A 182 -4.94 -4.87 18.40
N PRO A 183 -6.18 -5.10 18.86
CA PRO A 183 -6.65 -6.45 19.07
C PRO A 183 -6.71 -7.19 17.72
N ILE A 184 -6.35 -8.48 17.74
CA ILE A 184 -6.46 -9.34 16.56
C ILE A 184 -7.95 -9.46 16.19
N PRO A 185 -8.36 -9.13 14.94
CA PRO A 185 -9.74 -9.27 14.51
C PRO A 185 -10.23 -10.72 14.57
N ALA A 186 -11.48 -10.96 14.97
CA ALA A 186 -12.02 -12.31 15.14
C ALA A 186 -11.94 -13.17 13.85
N ASN A 187 -12.12 -12.56 12.68
CA ASN A 187 -11.94 -13.26 11.39
C ASN A 187 -10.48 -13.66 11.13
N ILE A 188 -9.53 -12.81 11.50
CA ILE A 188 -8.10 -13.09 11.41
C ILE A 188 -7.71 -14.19 12.42
N GLN A 189 -8.24 -14.14 13.64
CA GLN A 189 -8.03 -15.19 14.63
C GLN A 189 -8.50 -16.55 14.11
N ARG A 190 -9.70 -16.61 13.49
CA ARG A 190 -10.20 -17.84 12.86
C ARG A 190 -9.29 -18.35 11.75
N TRP A 191 -8.65 -17.47 10.98
CA TRP A 191 -7.69 -17.86 9.94
C TRP A 191 -6.43 -18.48 10.54
N LYS A 192 -5.88 -17.85 11.59
CA LYS A 192 -4.75 -18.40 12.35
C LYS A 192 -5.08 -19.78 12.92
N ASP A 193 -6.23 -19.91 13.60
CA ASP A 193 -6.65 -21.19 14.20
C ASP A 193 -6.88 -22.28 13.15
N ALA A 194 -7.34 -21.91 11.94
CA ALA A 194 -7.44 -22.84 10.82
C ALA A 194 -6.06 -23.29 10.32
N HIS A 195 -5.13 -22.36 10.16
CA HIS A 195 -3.76 -22.66 9.73
C HIS A 195 -3.03 -23.58 10.73
N ASP A 196 -3.12 -23.28 12.03
CA ASP A 196 -2.51 -24.07 13.10
C ASP A 196 -3.04 -25.51 13.12
N ARG A 197 -4.34 -25.71 12.83
CA ARG A 197 -4.95 -27.04 12.75
C ARG A 197 -4.49 -27.84 11.53
N THR A 198 -4.16 -27.17 10.44
CA THR A 198 -3.74 -27.83 9.19
C THR A 198 -2.28 -28.27 9.18
N GLY A 199 -1.47 -27.87 10.17
CA GLY A 199 -0.10 -28.38 10.34
C GLY A 199 0.75 -28.16 9.09
N SER A 200 0.78 -26.93 8.57
CA SER A 200 1.65 -26.60 7.44
C SER A 200 3.11 -26.74 7.90
N ALA A 201 3.75 -27.84 7.47
CA ALA A 201 5.16 -28.14 7.67
C ALA A 201 6.07 -27.22 6.85
#